data_AF-A0A0M0G4U0-F1
#
_entry.id   AF-A0A0M0G4U0-F1
#
_cell.length_a   1.000
_cell.length_b   1.000
_cell.length_c   1.000
_cell.angle_alpha   90.00
_cell.angle_beta   90.00
_cell.angle_gamma   90.00
#
_symmetry.space_group_name_H-M   'P 1'
#
loop_
_entity.id
_entity.type
_entity.pdbx_description
1 polymer ?
#
loop_
_entity_poly.entity_id
_entity_poly.type
_entity_poly.pdbx_seq_one_letter_code
_entity_poly.pdbx_strand_id
1 'polypeptide(L)' 'MPERDLYKKYLGIHLRNKRLEIGLTQDELEEKAGLSETVISKIENSERLPSSFTLYLITSAMGISIDQLNQDITRSHP' A
#
# COMPACT_ATOMS: atom_id res chain seq x y z
N MET A 1 -5.90 -14.81 -14.10
CA MET A 1 -5.55 -13.41 -13.82
C MET A 1 -4.02 -13.34 -13.76
N PRO A 2 -3.34 -12.45 -14.49
CA PRO A 2 -1.88 -12.39 -14.51
C PRO A 2 -1.29 -12.19 -13.11
N GLU A 3 -0.13 -12.79 -12.81
CA GLU A 3 0.59 -12.69 -11.53
C GLU A 3 0.73 -11.24 -11.04
N ARG A 4 1.00 -10.32 -11.99
CA ARG A 4 1.13 -8.89 -11.70
C ARG A 4 -0.16 -8.25 -11.18
N ASP A 5 -1.32 -8.61 -11.73
CA ASP A 5 -2.61 -8.06 -11.29
C ASP A 5 -3.01 -8.60 -9.92
N LEU A 6 -2.65 -9.86 -9.68
CA LEU A 6 -2.79 -10.52 -8.40
C LEU A 6 -1.92 -9.82 -7.34
N TYR A 7 -0.62 -9.63 -7.59
CA TYR A 7 0.27 -8.84 -6.72
C TYR A 7 -0.30 -7.44 -6.43
N LYS A 8 -0.73 -6.71 -7.47
CA LYS A 8 -1.35 -5.38 -7.32
C LYS A 8 -2.55 -5.40 -6.38
N LYS A 9 -3.42 -6.41 -6.51
CA LYS A 9 -4.60 -6.59 -5.66
C LYS A 9 -4.24 -6.76 -4.18
N TYR A 10 -3.33 -7.69 -3.88
CA TYR A 10 -2.95 -7.97 -2.50
C TYR A 10 -2.13 -6.84 -1.88
N LEU A 11 -1.28 -6.16 -2.68
CA LEU A 11 -0.56 -4.98 -2.24
C LEU A 11 -1.52 -3.86 -1.79
N GLY A 12 -2.52 -3.52 -2.61
CA GLY A 12 -3.49 -2.46 -2.29
C GLY A 12 -4.28 -2.77 -1.01
N ILE A 13 -4.81 -4.00 -0.92
CA ILE A 13 -5.54 -4.47 0.28
C ILE A 13 -4.66 -4.41 1.52
N HIS A 14 -3.42 -4.88 1.43
CA HIS A 14 -2.53 -4.93 2.59
C HIS A 14 -2.15 -3.52 3.07
N LEU A 15 -1.82 -2.61 2.16
CA LEU A 15 -1.52 -1.21 2.51
C LEU A 15 -2.71 -0.54 3.22
N ARG A 16 -3.92 -0.74 2.69
CA ARG A 16 -5.16 -0.25 3.31
C ARG A 16 -5.35 -0.80 4.72
N ASN A 17 -5.21 -2.12 4.89
CA ASN A 17 -5.39 -2.76 6.18
C ASN A 17 -4.38 -2.23 7.20
N LYS A 18 -3.11 -2.12 6.80
CA LYS A 18 -2.07 -1.58 7.67
C LYS A 18 -2.32 -0.14 8.07
N ARG A 19 -2.75 0.72 7.14
CA ARG A 19 -3.15 2.10 7.44
C ARG A 19 -4.26 2.14 8.49
N LEU A 20 -5.28 1.29 8.34
CA LEU A 20 -6.39 1.20 9.28
C LEU A 20 -5.96 0.63 10.65
N GLU A 21 -5.07 -0.36 10.68
CA GLU A 21 -4.53 -0.95 11.92
C GLU A 21 -3.81 0.10 12.78
N ILE A 22 -3.11 1.04 12.16
CA ILE A 22 -2.42 2.14 12.85
C ILE A 22 -3.30 3.39 13.02
N GLY A 23 -4.58 3.32 12.65
CA GLY A 23 -5.58 4.35 12.91
C GLY A 23 -5.51 5.59 12.01
N LEU A 24 -4.82 5.53 10.87
CA LEU A 24 -4.73 6.66 9.94
C LEU A 24 -5.90 6.67 8.95
N THR A 25 -6.39 7.86 8.63
CA THR A 25 -7.22 8.17 7.45
C THR A 25 -6.34 8.29 6.19
N GLN A 26 -6.96 8.37 5.01
CA GLN A 26 -6.21 8.60 3.76
C GLN A 26 -5.62 10.01 3.71
N ASP A 27 -6.33 11.01 4.20
CA ASP A 27 -5.87 12.41 4.31
C ASP A 27 -4.64 12.52 5.23
N GLU A 28 -4.66 11.87 6.40
CA GLU A 28 -3.51 11.86 7.31
C GLU A 28 -2.30 11.12 6.71
N LEU A 29 -2.54 10.09 5.90
CA LEU A 29 -1.47 9.42 5.17
C LEU A 29 -0.94 10.31 4.03
N GLU A 30 -1.79 11.09 3.36
CA GLU A 30 -1.39 12.09 2.37
C GLU A 30 -0.41 13.09 2.99
N GLU A 31 -0.78 13.68 4.12
CA GLU A 31 0.07 14.66 4.82
C GLU A 31 1.43 14.07 5.21
N LYS A 32 1.44 12.82 5.68
CA LYS A 32 2.68 12.14 6.09
C LYS A 32 3.55 11.67 4.92
N ALA A 33 2.94 11.20 3.84
CA ALA A 33 3.65 10.62 2.70
C ALA A 33 3.98 11.64 1.61
N GLY A 34 3.36 12.83 1.63
CA GLY A 34 3.49 13.83 0.56
C GLY A 34 2.89 13.36 -0.77
N LEU A 35 1.83 12.56 -0.71
CA LEU A 35 1.12 11.99 -1.86
C LEU A 35 -0.34 12.37 -1.78
N SER A 36 -0.98 12.73 -2.90
CA SER A 36 -2.41 13.07 -2.83
C SER A 36 -3.27 11.89 -2.40
N GLU A 37 -4.36 12.18 -1.68
CA GLU A 37 -5.36 11.20 -1.25
C GLU A 37 -5.90 10.39 -2.43
N THR A 38 -6.08 11.02 -3.59
CA THR A 38 -6.44 10.33 -4.83
C THR A 38 -5.39 9.28 -5.27
N VAL A 39 -4.09 9.54 -5.10
CA VAL A 39 -3.05 8.55 -5.41
C VAL A 39 -3.12 7.38 -4.43
N ILE A 40 -3.27 7.68 -3.13
CA ILE A 40 -3.39 6.68 -2.07
C ILE A 40 -4.62 5.80 -2.31
N SER A 41 -5.78 6.40 -2.55
CA SER A 41 -7.05 5.72 -2.81
C SER A 41 -6.96 4.77 -4.00
N LYS A 42 -6.37 5.21 -5.13
CA LYS A 42 -6.16 4.34 -6.30
C LYS A 42 -5.24 3.15 -6.02
N ILE A 43 -4.25 3.31 -5.15
CA ILE A 43 -3.36 2.23 -4.74
C ILE A 43 -4.10 1.25 -3.83
N GLU A 44 -4.78 1.75 -2.80
CA GLU A 44 -5.54 0.93 -1.84
C GLU A 44 -6.69 0.16 -2.49
N ASN A 45 -7.32 0.74 -3.51
CA ASN A 45 -8.37 0.08 -4.31
C ASN A 45 -7.81 -0.79 -5.45
N SER A 46 -6.49 -0.99 -5.52
CA SER A 46 -5.82 -1.84 -6.52
C SER A 46 -5.99 -1.38 -7.97
N GLU A 47 -6.39 -0.13 -8.18
CA GLU A 47 -6.53 0.49 -9.51
C GLU A 47 -5.17 0.84 -10.09
N ARG A 48 -4.21 1.21 -9.23
CA ARG A 48 -2.86 1.62 -9.60
C ARG A 48 -1.81 0.82 -8.83
N LEU A 49 -0.82 0.28 -9.54
CA LEU A 49 0.40 -0.23 -8.93
C LEU A 49 1.35 0.96 -8.66
N PRO A 50 1.81 1.18 -7.41
CA PRO A 50 2.76 2.25 -7.12
C PRO A 50 4.12 1.97 -7.76
N SER A 51 4.90 3.04 -8.02
CA SER A 51 6.34 2.88 -8.28
C SER A 51 7.05 2.50 -6.98
N SER A 52 8.29 2.02 -7.06
CA SER A 52 9.09 1.70 -5.87
C SER A 52 9.27 2.91 -4.96
N PHE A 53 9.43 4.12 -5.52
CA PHE A 53 9.55 5.34 -4.74
C PHE A 53 8.24 5.73 -4.04
N THR A 54 7.10 5.63 -4.74
CA THR A 54 5.78 5.86 -4.12
C THR A 54 5.50 4.86 -3.01
N LEU A 55 5.86 3.58 -3.22
CA LEU A 55 5.72 2.55 -2.20
C LEU A 55 6.58 2.83 -0.97
N TYR A 56 7.83 3.28 -1.19
CA TYR A 56 8.72 3.72 -0.12
C TYR A 56 8.12 4.87 0.70
N LEU A 57 7.53 5.89 0.06
CA LEU A 57 6.90 7.01 0.77
C LEU A 57 5.74 6.55 1.66
N ILE A 58 4.85 5.70 1.13
CA ILE A 58 3.71 5.16 1.88
C ILE A 58 4.17 4.33 3.07
N THR A 59 5.08 3.38 2.83
CA THR A 59 5.58 2.48 3.87
C THR A 59 6.37 3.23 4.94
N SER A 60 7.18 4.22 4.56
CA SER A 60 7.90 5.09 5.50
C SER A 60 6.95 5.94 6.36
N ALA A 61 5.92 6.53 5.76
CA ALA A 61 4.91 7.32 6.46
C ALA A 61 4.12 6.49 7.50
N MET A 62 3.96 5.20 7.24
CA MET A 62 3.28 4.25 8.12
C MET A 62 4.23 3.51 9.08
N GLY A 63 5.55 3.70 8.96
CA GLY A 63 6.54 3.02 9.79
C GLY A 63 6.67 1.51 9.51
N ILE A 64 6.43 1.08 8.27
CA ILE A 64 6.40 -0.33 7.86
C ILE A 64 7.62 -0.68 7.02
N SER A 65 8.19 -1.86 7.24
CA SER A 65 9.23 -2.40 6.37
C SER A 65 8.65 -2.94 5.06
N ILE A 66 9.26 -2.57 3.93
CA ILE A 66 8.93 -3.12 2.60
C ILE A 66 9.14 -4.65 2.57
N ASP A 67 10.15 -5.16 3.28
CA ASP A 67 10.40 -6.60 3.34
C ASP A 67 9.26 -7.34 4.04
N GLN A 68 8.72 -6.77 5.12
CA GLN A 68 7.58 -7.34 5.83
C GLN A 68 6.32 -7.32 4.94
N LEU A 69 6.09 -6.19 4.26
CA LEU A 69 4.99 -6.05 3.30
C LEU A 69 5.04 -7.13 2.21
N ASN A 70 6.22 -7.36 1.62
CA ASN A 70 6.39 -8.36 0.57
C ASN A 70 6.14 -9.78 1.11
N GLN A 71 6.65 -10.11 2.30
CA GLN A 71 6.40 -11.41 2.93
C GLN A 71 4.91 -11.66 3.18
N ASP A 72 4.19 -10.64 3.64
CA ASP A 72 2.76 -10.75 3.94
C ASP A 72 1.93 -10.93 2.65
N ILE A 73 2.31 -10.26 1.56
CA ILE A 73 1.69 -10.42 0.24
C ILE A 73 1.94 -11.82 -0.30
N THR A 74 3.18 -12.33 -0.23
CA THR A 74 3.52 -13.68 -0.68
C THR A 74 2.81 -14.75 0.12
N ARG A 75 2.64 -14.58 1.44
CA ARG A 75 1.89 -15.54 2.28
C ARG A 75 0.38 -15.51 2.04
N SER A 76 -0.14 -14.36 1.59
CA SER A 76 -1.56 -14.19 1.23
C SER A 76 -1.87 -14.74 -0.18
N HIS A 77 -0.84 -15.15 -0.91
CA HIS A 77 -0.89 -15.84 -2.19
C HIS A 77 -0.54 -17.33 -2.00
N PRO A 78 -1.48 -18.26 -2.11
CA PRO A 78 -1.14 -19.69 -2.19
C PRO A 78 -0.42 -20.03 -3.50
#